data_AF-A0A1Q5J7Y2-F1
#
_entry.id   AF-A0A1Q5J7Y2-F1
#
_cell.length_a   1.000
_cell.length_b   1.000
_cell.length_c   1.000
_cell.angle_alpha   90.00
_cell.angle_beta   90.00
_cell.angle_gamma   90.00
#
_symmetry.space_group_name_H-M   'P 1'
#
loop_
_entity.id
_entity.type
_entity.pdbx_description
1 polymer ?
#
loop_
_entity_poly.entity_id
_entity_poly.type
_entity_poly.pdbx_seq_one_letter_code
_entity_poly.pdbx_strand_id
1 'polypeptide(L)'
;MAKKDPTTDTAEEKDREKWMARFQVRLAMQPGVDREVVLRAVKEVTTHCAETGEHPRAAFGDPDAYAVQTAERLVPEDRAARAKRRDGRVAALDSVLRRARDVTGM
;
A
#
# COMPACT_ATOMS: atom_id res chain seq x y z
N MET A 1 21.84 -26.72 17.93
CA MET A 1 21.69 -25.32 18.37
C MET A 1 20.19 -25.00 18.52
N ALA A 2 19.86 -24.25 19.58
CA ALA A 2 18.59 -23.60 19.94
C ALA A 2 17.25 -24.29 19.59
N LYS A 3 16.67 -24.96 20.58
CA LYS A 3 15.23 -25.23 20.66
C LYS A 3 14.54 -23.87 20.80
N LYS A 4 13.87 -23.35 19.77
CA LYS A 4 12.98 -22.18 19.96
C LYS A 4 11.74 -22.66 20.70
N ASP A 5 11.44 -22.02 21.82
CA ASP A 5 10.25 -22.30 22.62
C ASP A 5 8.98 -21.92 21.83
N PRO A 6 8.00 -22.84 21.67
CA PRO A 6 6.78 -22.57 20.89
C PRO A 6 5.93 -21.43 21.47
N THR A 7 6.07 -21.13 22.77
CA THR A 7 5.42 -20.01 23.44
C THR A 7 5.97 -18.66 22.98
N THR A 8 7.27 -18.57 22.70
CA THR A 8 7.91 -17.33 22.22
C THR A 8 7.53 -17.08 20.77
N ASP A 9 7.52 -18.12 19.94
CA ASP A 9 7.09 -18.05 18.54
C ASP A 9 5.65 -17.53 18.39
N THR A 10 4.72 -18.04 19.21
CA THR A 10 3.32 -17.57 19.23
C THR A 10 3.19 -16.11 19.69
N ALA A 11 4.03 -15.67 20.63
CA ALA A 11 4.01 -14.29 21.13
C ALA A 11 4.56 -13.30 20.09
N GLU A 12 5.60 -13.69 19.36
CA GLU A 12 6.19 -12.91 18.25
C GLU A 12 5.23 -12.81 17.06
N GLU A 13 4.52 -13.89 16.71
CA GLU A 13 3.47 -13.84 15.67
C GLU A 13 2.34 -12.87 16.06
N LYS A 14 1.86 -12.92 17.30
CA LYS A 14 0.83 -11.98 17.77
C LYS A 14 1.29 -10.53 17.82
N ASP A 15 2.57 -10.27 18.11
CA ASP A 15 3.12 -8.91 18.05
C ASP A 15 3.18 -8.41 16.60
N ARG A 16 3.59 -9.27 15.66
CA ARG A 16 3.59 -8.98 14.22
C ARG A 16 2.19 -8.64 13.71
N GLU A 17 1.19 -9.44 14.07
CA GLU A 17 -0.21 -9.18 13.70
C GLU A 17 -0.70 -7.83 14.25
N LYS A 18 -0.41 -7.53 15.52
CA LYS A 18 -0.75 -6.25 16.14
C LYS A 18 -0.04 -5.08 15.47
N TRP A 19 1.23 -5.25 15.13
CA TRP A 19 2.01 -4.25 14.41
C TRP A 19 1.39 -3.96 13.05
N MET A 20 1.04 -5.01 12.27
CA MET A 20 0.40 -4.86 10.96
C MET A 20 -0.98 -4.19 11.06
N ALA A 21 -1.80 -4.59 12.04
CA ALA A 21 -3.12 -4.00 12.24
C ALA A 21 -3.02 -2.52 12.59
N ARG A 22 -2.09 -2.13 13.50
CA ARG A 22 -1.85 -0.73 13.84
C ARG A 22 -1.33 0.07 12.66
N PHE A 23 -0.35 -0.46 11.94
CA PHE A 23 0.20 0.17 10.74
C PHE A 23 -0.89 0.44 9.69
N GLN A 24 -1.72 -0.56 9.39
CA GLN A 24 -2.81 -0.42 8.41
C GLN A 24 -3.83 0.64 8.83
N VAL A 25 -4.28 0.61 10.09
CA VAL A 25 -5.25 1.59 10.60
C VAL A 25 -4.65 3.00 10.54
N ARG A 26 -3.42 3.18 11.01
CA ARG A 26 -2.79 4.51 11.06
C ARG A 26 -2.46 5.05 9.69
N LEU A 27 -2.06 4.18 8.76
CA LEU A 27 -1.84 4.55 7.36
C LEU A 27 -3.15 4.96 6.69
N ALA A 28 -4.23 4.19 6.87
CA ALA A 28 -5.54 4.52 6.31
C ALA A 28 -6.16 5.81 6.88
N MET A 29 -5.76 6.22 8.09
CA MET A 29 -6.17 7.49 8.69
C MET A 29 -5.37 8.69 8.18
N GLN A 30 -4.29 8.49 7.41
CA GLN A 30 -3.51 9.60 6.87
C GLN A 30 -4.25 10.32 5.74
N PRO A 31 -4.16 11.66 5.66
CA PRO A 31 -4.85 12.43 4.65
C PRO A 31 -4.35 12.09 3.24
N GLY A 32 -5.28 11.77 2.34
CA GLY A 32 -4.96 11.45 0.95
C GLY A 32 -4.42 10.04 0.72
N VAL A 33 -4.37 9.18 1.76
CA VAL A 33 -4.09 7.77 1.59
C VAL A 33 -5.33 7.06 1.05
N ASP A 34 -5.14 6.40 -0.09
CA ASP A 34 -6.17 5.61 -0.75
C ASP A 34 -5.94 4.11 -0.50
N ARG A 35 -6.94 3.28 -0.80
CA ARG A 35 -6.85 1.82 -0.55
C ARG A 35 -5.68 1.17 -1.29
N GLU A 36 -5.36 1.65 -2.50
CA GLU A 36 -4.21 1.13 -3.27
C GLU A 36 -2.87 1.41 -2.59
N VAL A 37 -2.72 2.59 -1.96
CA VAL A 37 -1.53 2.96 -1.21
C VAL A 37 -1.37 2.05 0.01
N VAL A 38 -2.45 1.81 0.75
CA VAL A 38 -2.45 0.88 1.89
C VAL A 38 -2.06 -0.53 1.44
N LEU A 39 -2.66 -1.04 0.36
CA LEU A 39 -2.35 -2.38 -0.16
C LEU A 39 -0.90 -2.50 -0.64
N ARG A 40 -0.37 -1.47 -1.31
CA ARG A 40 1.03 -1.42 -1.74
C ARG A 40 1.97 -1.47 -0.54
N ALA A 41 1.72 -0.63 0.46
CA ALA A 41 2.53 -0.55 1.67
C ALA A 41 2.52 -1.86 2.47
N VAL A 42 1.34 -2.46 2.64
CA VAL A 42 1.20 -3.77 3.30
C VAL A 42 1.99 -4.84 2.54
N LYS A 43 1.89 -4.85 1.20
CA LYS A 43 2.64 -5.78 0.38
C LYS A 43 4.16 -5.61 0.57
N GLU A 44 4.68 -4.38 0.58
CA GLU A 44 6.10 -4.11 0.81
C GLU A 44 6.57 -4.68 2.16
N VAL A 45 5.82 -4.43 3.24
CA VAL A 45 6.15 -4.95 4.58
C VAL A 45 6.07 -6.48 4.61
N THR A 46 5.02 -7.07 4.05
CA THR A 46 4.84 -8.53 4.03
C THR A 46 5.93 -9.21 3.22
N THR A 47 6.30 -8.67 2.06
CA THR A 47 7.38 -9.18 1.23
C THR A 47 8.71 -9.08 1.96
N HIS A 48 9.06 -7.93 2.54
CA HIS A 48 10.30 -7.78 3.28
C HIS A 48 10.40 -8.77 4.45
N CYS A 49 9.33 -8.91 5.24
CA CYS A 49 9.30 -9.86 6.35
C CYS A 49 9.39 -11.33 5.88
N ALA A 50 8.88 -11.66 4.69
CA ALA A 50 9.06 -12.98 4.09
C ALA A 50 10.49 -13.21 3.56
N GLU A 51 11.14 -12.17 3.05
CA GLU A 51 12.51 -12.24 2.51
C GLU A 51 13.58 -12.28 3.60
N THR A 52 13.44 -11.46 4.65
CA THR A 52 14.42 -11.38 5.74
C THR A 52 14.12 -12.34 6.88
N GLY A 53 12.86 -12.80 6.99
CA GLY A 53 12.39 -13.55 8.16
C GLY A 53 12.39 -12.70 9.45
N GLU A 54 12.62 -11.40 9.35
CA GLU A 54 12.81 -10.50 10.48
C GLU A 54 11.49 -9.87 10.91
N HIS A 55 11.35 -9.60 12.21
CA HIS A 55 10.12 -9.02 12.75
C HIS A 55 9.94 -7.58 12.23
N PRO A 56 8.74 -7.16 11.78
CA PRO A 56 8.55 -5.83 11.19
C PRO A 56 8.90 -4.70 12.16
N ARG A 57 8.76 -4.90 13.47
CA ARG A 57 9.21 -3.93 14.47
C ARG A 57 10.74 -3.75 14.52
N ALA A 58 11.51 -4.78 14.22
CA ALA A 58 12.97 -4.70 14.16
C ALA A 58 13.42 -4.02 12.87
N ALA A 59 12.80 -4.36 11.74
CA ALA A 59 13.15 -3.83 10.43
C ALA A 59 12.65 -2.39 10.18
N PHE A 60 11.42 -2.08 10.61
CA PHE A 60 10.73 -0.81 10.30
C PHE A 60 10.51 0.09 11.52
N GLY A 61 10.74 -0.43 12.73
CA GLY A 61 10.56 0.32 13.97
C GLY A 61 9.09 0.45 14.39
N ASP A 62 8.71 1.64 14.84
CA ASP A 62 7.37 1.92 15.34
C ASP A 62 6.33 1.96 14.20
N PRO A 63 5.19 1.23 14.32
CA PRO A 63 4.20 1.15 13.25
C PRO A 63 3.53 2.49 12.94
N ASP A 64 3.41 3.38 13.92
CA ASP A 64 2.78 4.69 13.77
C ASP A 64 3.71 5.63 12.99
N ALA A 65 4.96 5.72 13.43
CA ALA A 65 5.99 6.53 12.77
C ALA A 65 6.26 6.04 11.33
N TYR A 66 6.26 4.72 11.12
CA TYR A 66 6.45 4.15 9.79
C TYR A 66 5.22 4.40 8.89
N ALA A 67 4.00 4.38 9.42
CA ALA A 67 2.79 4.73 8.67
C ALA A 67 2.80 6.18 8.17
N VAL A 68 3.24 7.13 9.01
CA VAL A 68 3.36 8.55 8.61
C VAL A 68 4.41 8.70 7.51
N GLN A 69 5.62 8.17 7.70
CA GLN A 69 6.68 8.21 6.68
C GLN A 69 6.25 7.56 5.35
N THR A 70 5.53 6.44 5.44
CA THR A 70 5.02 5.73 4.25
C THR A 70 3.98 6.58 3.51
N ALA A 71 3.08 7.25 4.23
CA ALA A 71 2.10 8.15 3.62
C ALA A 71 2.77 9.35 2.95
N GLU A 72 3.74 9.98 3.61
CA GLU A 72 4.49 11.12 3.05
C GLU A 72 5.19 10.76 1.73
N ARG A 73 5.71 9.53 1.63
CA ARG A 73 6.34 9.02 0.41
C ARG A 73 5.32 8.68 -0.68
N LEU A 74 4.31 7.88 -0.35
CA LEU A 74 3.44 7.24 -1.35
C LEU A 74 2.24 8.10 -1.79
N VAL A 75 1.71 8.98 -0.95
CA VAL A 75 0.56 9.85 -1.29
C VAL A 75 0.84 10.79 -2.48
N PRO A 76 1.97 11.53 -2.53
CA PRO A 76 2.25 12.39 -3.67
C PRO A 76 2.49 11.58 -4.96
N GLU A 77 3.16 10.43 -4.88
CA GLU A 77 3.37 9.53 -6.03
C GLU A 77 2.05 8.97 -6.56
N ASP A 78 1.18 8.50 -5.67
CA ASP A 78 -0.14 7.95 -6.04
C ASP A 78 -1.04 9.03 -6.63
N ARG A 79 -1.05 10.23 -6.06
CA ARG A 79 -1.79 11.38 -6.62
C ARG A 79 -1.32 11.71 -8.04
N ALA A 80 0.00 11.73 -8.28
CA ALA A 80 0.56 11.97 -9.62
C ALA A 80 0.21 10.84 -10.60
N ALA A 81 0.31 9.58 -10.16
CA ALA A 81 -0.06 8.42 -10.97
C ALA A 81 -1.56 8.44 -11.33
N ARG A 82 -2.44 8.80 -10.39
CA ARG A 82 -3.88 8.93 -10.62
C ARG A 82 -4.22 10.04 -11.62
N ALA A 83 -3.57 11.21 -11.50
CA ALA A 83 -3.76 12.30 -12.46
C ALA A 83 -3.45 11.79 -13.89
N LYS A 84 -2.31 11.14 -14.08
CA LYS A 84 -1.92 10.57 -15.37
C LYS A 84 -2.90 9.52 -15.90
N ARG A 85 -3.42 8.64 -15.04
CA ARG A 85 -4.43 7.63 -15.45
C ARG A 85 -5.76 8.27 -15.82
N ARG A 86 -6.20 9.29 -15.08
CA ARG A 86 -7.46 9.98 -15.35
C ARG A 86 -7.41 10.69 -16.70
N ASP A 87 -6.34 11.42 -16.98
CA ASP A 87 -6.13 12.06 -18.28
C ASP A 87 -6.13 11.03 -19.43
N GLY A 88 -5.45 9.89 -19.26
CA GLY A 88 -5.48 8.81 -20.26
C GLY A 88 -6.87 8.21 -20.48
N ARG A 89 -7.67 8.02 -19.42
CA ARG A 89 -9.04 7.50 -19.54
C ARG A 89 -9.98 8.50 -20.21
N VAL A 90 -9.85 9.79 -19.90
CA VAL A 90 -10.64 10.86 -20.55
C VAL A 90 -10.29 10.94 -22.03
N ALA A 91 -9.00 10.85 -22.39
CA ALA A 91 -8.57 10.83 -23.79
C ALA A 91 -9.08 9.59 -24.55
N ALA A 92 -9.13 8.42 -23.90
CA ALA A 92 -9.69 7.21 -24.49
C ALA A 92 -11.20 7.32 -24.76
N LEU A 93 -11.96 7.90 -23.81
CA LEU A 93 -13.39 8.13 -23.98
C LEU A 93 -13.69 9.16 -25.07
N ASP A 94 -12.92 10.25 -25.13
CA ASP A 94 -13.02 11.26 -26.19
C ASP A 94 -12.75 10.65 -27.57
N SER A 95 -11.71 9.82 -27.68
CA SER A 95 -11.37 9.10 -28.92
C SER A 95 -12.50 8.16 -29.38
N VAL A 96 -13.13 7.44 -28.45
CA VAL A 96 -14.27 6.55 -28.76
C VAL A 96 -15.49 7.37 -29.20
N LEU A 97 -15.79 8.47 -28.54
CA LEU A 97 -16.91 9.34 -28.89
C LEU A 97 -16.73 10.01 -30.26
N ARG A 98 -15.52 10.48 -30.56
CA ARG A 98 -15.18 11.01 -31.89
C ARG A 98 -15.37 9.95 -32.97
N ARG A 99 -14.91 8.72 -32.74
CA ARG A 99 -15.06 7.62 -33.70
C ARG A 99 -16.52 7.20 -33.90
N ALA A 100 -17.34 7.26 -32.86
CA ALA A 100 -18.78 7.03 -32.99
C ALA A 100 -19.45 8.12 -33.84
N ARG A 101 -19.09 9.39 -33.66
CA ARG A 101 -19.65 10.50 -34.44
C ARG A 101 -19.25 10.47 -35.93
N ASP A 102 -18.05 9.97 -36.23
CA ASP A 102 -17.57 9.74 -37.60
C ASP A 102 -18.38 8.62 -38.29
N VAL A 103 -18.75 7.57 -37.54
CA VAL A 103 -19.55 6.44 -38.04
C VAL A 103 -21.03 6.81 -38.27
N THR A 104 -21.60 7.70 -37.45
CA THR A 104 -23.02 8.11 -37.58
C THR A 104 -23.21 9.35 -38.47
N GLY A 105 -22.15 9.87 -39.09
CA GLY A 105 -22.21 10.94 -40.08
C GLY A 105 -22.55 10.40 -41.48
N MET A 106 -23.80 9.99 -41.67
CA MET A 106 -24.48 9.91 -42.98
C MET A 106 -25.68 10.85 -42.97
#